data_AF-A0A7K6YX61-F1
#
_entry.id   AF-A0A7K6YX61-F1
#
_cell.length_a   1.000
_cell.length_b   1.000
_cell.length_c   1.000
_cell.angle_alpha   90.00
_cell.angle_beta   90.00
_cell.angle_gamma   90.00
#
_symmetry.space_group_name_H-M   'P 1'
#
loop_
_entity.id
_entity.type
_entity.pdbx_description
1 polymer ?
#
loop_
_entity_poly.entity_id
_entity_poly.type
_entity_poly.pdbx_seq_one_letter_code
_entity_poly.pdbx_strand_id
1 'polypeptide(L)'
;TEPEMTYKVAISFDRCKITSVTCGCGNKDIFYCAHVVALSLYRIRKPDQVKLRLPISETLFQMNRDQLQKFVQYLITAHHTEVLPTAQKLADEILSSNSEINQVHGAPDPTAGASIDDENCWHLDEEQVREQVKLFLSQGGYYGSGKQLNSMFAKVREMLRMRDSNGARMLTLITEQFMADPRLSLWRQQGTGITEKCRQLWDELGALWVCVVLNPHCKLEEKSCWLRQLRKWGEMDVCPLEDGNYGNELPNITNALTQSSGHNQDAGDSKPPVYQHVPVATSSQDSGESYLSLALEVALMGMGQQRVMPEGLYAQDKVCRNEEQIIARLQDLELDPVLVQTLRKQCILLLEGGPFSGLGEVIHRESVPMHTFAKYLFSALLPHDADLAYKLALRAMRLPVLETTAPSGDVTHPHHLVSVVPSRYPRWFTLGHLESQQCELASTMLTAAKG
;
A
#
# COMPACT_ATOMS: atom_id res chain seq x y z
N THR A 1 36.42 -29.89 -14.76
CA THR A 1 35.69 -28.69 -15.20
C THR A 1 34.31 -29.16 -15.59
N GLU A 2 33.28 -28.70 -14.88
CA GLU A 2 31.89 -28.98 -15.28
C GLU A 2 31.61 -28.41 -16.67
N PRO A 3 30.79 -29.06 -17.51
CA PRO A 3 30.48 -28.58 -18.84
C PRO A 3 29.77 -27.23 -18.77
N GLU A 4 30.15 -26.27 -19.62
CA GLU A 4 29.43 -25.00 -19.76
C GLU A 4 27.96 -25.28 -20.15
N MET A 5 27.04 -25.08 -19.21
CA MET A 5 25.61 -25.20 -19.47
C MET A 5 25.12 -23.96 -20.21
N THR A 6 24.64 -24.16 -21.44
CA THR A 6 24.02 -23.09 -22.24
C THR A 6 22.52 -23.08 -22.03
N TYR A 7 21.97 -21.94 -21.61
CA TYR A 7 20.53 -21.76 -21.46
C TYR A 7 19.96 -20.90 -22.59
N LYS A 8 18.86 -21.35 -23.20
CA LYS A 8 18.10 -20.54 -24.15
C LYS A 8 17.24 -19.54 -23.38
N VAL A 9 17.37 -18.26 -23.73
CA VAL A 9 16.62 -17.17 -23.12
C VAL A 9 15.96 -16.34 -24.22
N ALA A 10 14.66 -16.08 -24.07
CA ALA A 10 13.90 -15.17 -24.91
C ALA A 10 13.27 -14.09 -24.02
N ILE A 11 13.31 -12.83 -24.48
CA ILE A 11 12.74 -11.68 -23.78
C ILE A 11 11.99 -10.85 -24.82
N SER A 12 10.73 -10.55 -24.52
CA SER A 12 9.92 -9.61 -25.30
C SER A 12 9.90 -8.26 -24.61
N PHE A 13 10.04 -7.20 -25.40
CA PHE A 13 10.03 -5.83 -24.93
C PHE A 13 8.92 -5.05 -25.61
N ASP A 14 8.18 -4.26 -24.83
CA ASP A 14 7.28 -3.22 -25.34
C ASP A 14 7.54 -1.92 -24.57
N ARG A 15 7.60 -0.78 -25.26
CA ARG A 15 7.74 0.56 -24.65
C ARG A 15 8.74 0.61 -23.47
N CYS A 16 9.94 0.07 -23.70
CA CYS A 16 11.06 -0.05 -22.73
C CYS A 16 10.81 -0.94 -21.49
N LYS A 17 9.75 -1.74 -21.48
CA LYS A 17 9.41 -2.71 -20.44
C LYS A 17 9.59 -4.14 -20.94
N ILE A 18 9.96 -5.06 -20.05
CA ILE A 18 9.95 -6.49 -20.34
C ILE A 18 8.52 -6.99 -20.13
N THR A 19 7.88 -7.47 -21.21
CA THR A 19 6.48 -7.93 -21.18
C THR A 19 6.36 -9.45 -21.06
N SER A 20 7.34 -10.20 -21.57
CA SER A 20 7.43 -11.63 -21.35
C SER A 20 8.86 -12.14 -21.36
N VAL A 21 9.08 -13.25 -20.67
CA VAL A 21 10.38 -13.89 -20.52
C VAL A 21 10.21 -15.40 -20.62
N THR A 22 11.14 -16.06 -21.29
CA THR A 22 11.26 -17.52 -21.27
C THR A 22 12.72 -17.89 -21.08
N CYS A 23 13.02 -18.72 -20.09
CA CYS A 23 14.39 -19.16 -19.83
C CYS A 23 14.44 -20.67 -19.57
N GLY A 24 15.33 -21.38 -20.28
CA GLY A 24 15.53 -22.82 -20.11
C GLY A 24 16.26 -23.24 -18.84
N CYS A 25 16.53 -22.33 -17.89
CA CYS A 25 17.26 -22.65 -16.65
C CYS A 25 16.41 -23.29 -15.56
N GLY A 26 15.08 -23.34 -15.75
CA GLY A 26 14.16 -23.88 -14.76
C GLY A 26 14.06 -23.07 -13.46
N ASN A 27 14.66 -21.88 -13.40
CA ASN A 27 14.54 -21.02 -12.23
C ASN A 27 13.08 -20.55 -12.07
N LYS A 28 12.50 -20.82 -10.90
CA LYS A 28 11.14 -20.45 -10.52
C LYS A 28 11.10 -19.28 -9.52
N ASP A 29 12.08 -18.40 -9.58
CA ASP A 29 12.07 -17.17 -8.81
C ASP A 29 11.12 -16.13 -9.43
N ILE A 30 10.40 -15.38 -8.58
CA ILE A 30 9.56 -14.23 -8.95
C ILE A 30 10.45 -13.08 -9.47
N PHE A 31 11.75 -13.14 -9.24
CA PHE A 31 12.74 -12.26 -9.89
C PHE A 31 13.18 -12.81 -11.24
N TYR A 32 13.58 -11.91 -12.14
CA TYR A 32 14.30 -12.32 -13.33
C TYR A 32 15.55 -13.09 -12.93
N CYS A 33 15.70 -14.30 -13.47
CA CYS A 33 16.89 -15.10 -13.21
C CYS A 33 18.15 -14.40 -13.77
N ALA A 34 19.33 -14.80 -13.27
CA ALA A 34 20.59 -14.22 -13.70
C ALA A 34 20.79 -14.25 -15.23
N HIS A 35 20.26 -15.25 -15.93
CA HIS A 35 20.32 -15.34 -17.39
C HIS A 35 19.51 -14.25 -18.11
N VAL A 36 18.35 -13.91 -17.58
CA VAL A 36 17.47 -12.86 -18.13
C VAL A 36 18.07 -11.49 -17.88
N VAL A 37 18.62 -11.29 -16.68
CA VAL A 37 19.37 -10.07 -16.35
C VAL A 37 20.61 -9.95 -17.24
N ALA A 38 21.37 -11.03 -17.41
CA ALA A 38 22.55 -11.06 -18.27
C ALA A 38 22.21 -10.72 -19.72
N LEU A 39 21.16 -11.31 -20.30
CA LEU A 39 20.72 -11.00 -21.66
C LEU A 39 20.26 -9.54 -21.79
N SER A 40 19.54 -9.02 -20.79
CA SER A 40 19.10 -7.62 -20.76
C SER A 40 20.28 -6.65 -20.72
N LEU A 41 21.26 -6.89 -19.84
CA LEU A 41 22.49 -6.09 -19.76
C LEU A 41 23.36 -6.22 -21.02
N TYR A 42 23.42 -7.43 -21.60
CA TYR A 42 24.14 -7.68 -22.85
C TYR A 42 23.54 -6.87 -24.00
N ARG A 43 22.20 -6.87 -24.14
CA ARG A 43 21.49 -6.04 -25.12
C ARG A 43 21.79 -4.56 -24.93
N ILE A 44 21.76 -4.06 -23.70
CA ILE A 44 22.04 -2.64 -23.39
C ILE A 44 23.47 -2.27 -23.81
N ARG A 45 24.45 -3.14 -23.53
CA ARG A 45 25.87 -2.87 -23.82
C ARG A 45 26.28 -3.13 -25.26
N LYS A 46 25.61 -4.08 -25.94
CA LYS A 46 25.95 -4.55 -27.29
C LYS A 46 24.69 -4.68 -28.15
N PRO A 47 24.00 -3.55 -28.45
CA PRO A 47 22.72 -3.57 -29.15
C PRO A 47 22.82 -4.24 -30.52
N ASP A 48 23.89 -3.98 -31.27
CA ASP A 48 24.08 -4.50 -32.64
C ASP A 48 24.36 -6.00 -32.70
N GLN A 49 24.71 -6.63 -31.56
CA GLN A 49 24.98 -8.06 -31.48
C GLN A 49 23.75 -8.88 -31.10
N VAL A 50 22.66 -8.21 -30.72
CA VAL A 50 21.39 -8.88 -30.39
C VAL A 50 20.48 -8.84 -31.61
N LYS A 51 20.22 -10.01 -32.19
CA LYS A 51 19.30 -10.14 -33.32
C LYS A 51 17.87 -9.82 -32.87
N LEU A 52 17.39 -8.63 -33.20
CA LEU A 52 15.99 -8.27 -33.08
C LEU A 52 15.20 -9.03 -34.17
N ARG A 53 14.10 -9.65 -33.76
CA ARG A 53 13.15 -10.26 -34.68
C ARG A 53 11.94 -9.34 -34.76
N LEU A 54 11.53 -9.03 -35.99
CA LEU A 54 10.24 -8.39 -36.23
C LEU A 54 9.11 -9.34 -35.77
N PRO A 55 7.90 -8.81 -35.57
CA PRO A 55 6.71 -9.63 -35.41
C PRO A 55 6.64 -10.73 -36.48
N ILE A 56 6.16 -11.91 -36.11
CA ILE A 56 6.11 -13.06 -37.00
C ILE A 56 5.18 -12.76 -38.19
N SER A 57 4.14 -11.92 -38.00
CA SER A 57 3.28 -11.44 -39.10
C SER A 57 4.07 -10.75 -40.22
N GLU A 58 5.00 -9.86 -39.88
CA GLU A 58 5.91 -9.22 -40.86
C GLU A 58 6.78 -10.25 -41.58
N THR A 59 7.27 -11.25 -40.85
CA THR A 59 8.07 -12.33 -41.42
C THR A 59 7.24 -13.21 -42.37
N LEU A 60 5.99 -13.52 -42.00
CA LEU A 60 5.06 -14.30 -42.81
C LEU A 60 4.61 -13.54 -44.05
N PHE A 61 4.41 -12.22 -43.95
CA PHE A 61 4.03 -11.36 -45.08
C PHE A 61 5.12 -11.32 -46.17
N GLN A 62 6.40 -11.45 -45.78
CA GLN A 62 7.52 -11.50 -46.70
C GLN A 62 7.69 -12.86 -47.41
N MET A 63 7.03 -13.92 -46.92
CA MET A 63 7.12 -15.27 -47.50
C MET A 63 6.18 -15.44 -48.68
N ASN A 64 6.68 -16.05 -49.76
CA ASN A 64 5.82 -16.48 -50.86
C ASN A 64 5.03 -17.76 -50.51
N ARG A 65 4.07 -18.14 -51.36
CA ARG A 65 3.20 -19.31 -51.14
C ARG A 65 3.97 -20.60 -50.83
N ASP A 66 5.03 -20.88 -51.59
CA ASP A 66 5.79 -22.12 -51.43
C ASP A 66 6.64 -22.11 -50.14
N GLN A 67 7.15 -20.94 -49.73
CA GLN A 67 7.83 -20.74 -48.45
C GLN A 67 6.87 -20.87 -47.27
N LEU A 68 5.67 -20.29 -47.35
CA LEU A 68 4.62 -20.43 -46.34
C LEU A 68 4.19 -21.89 -46.18
N GLN A 69 3.98 -22.61 -47.29
CA GLN A 69 3.64 -24.03 -47.26
C GLN A 69 4.73 -24.86 -46.58
N LYS A 70 6.01 -24.61 -46.92
CA LYS A 70 7.14 -25.25 -46.24
C LYS A 70 7.18 -24.88 -44.75
N PHE A 71 7.03 -23.62 -44.40
CA PHE A 71 7.02 -23.16 -43.00
C PHE A 71 5.99 -23.93 -42.16
N VAL A 72 4.75 -24.03 -42.63
CA VAL A 72 3.68 -24.75 -41.94
C VAL A 72 3.97 -26.25 -41.83
N GLN A 73 4.47 -26.88 -42.90
CA GLN A 73 4.85 -28.30 -42.89
C GLN A 73 5.95 -28.61 -41.85
N TYR A 74 6.97 -27.77 -41.77
CA TYR A 74 8.04 -27.91 -40.80
C TYR A 74 7.58 -27.61 -39.37
N LEU A 75 6.68 -26.63 -39.18
CA LEU A 75 6.08 -26.34 -37.87
C LEU A 75 5.27 -27.52 -37.34
N ILE A 76 4.41 -28.11 -38.19
CA ILE A 76 3.65 -29.32 -37.85
C ILE A 76 4.62 -30.46 -37.53
N THR A 77 5.66 -30.67 -38.34
CA THR A 77 6.63 -31.75 -38.08
C THR A 77 7.31 -31.58 -36.73
N ALA A 78 7.73 -30.36 -36.39
CA ALA A 78 8.44 -30.05 -35.16
C ALA A 78 7.56 -30.18 -33.90
N HIS A 79 6.28 -29.83 -33.99
CA HIS A 79 5.35 -29.76 -32.84
C HIS A 79 4.07 -30.58 -33.07
N HIS A 80 4.15 -31.71 -33.79
CA HIS A 80 2.97 -32.47 -34.23
C HIS A 80 2.10 -32.95 -33.07
N THR A 81 2.65 -33.19 -31.89
CA THR A 81 1.89 -33.59 -30.70
C THR A 81 1.02 -32.47 -30.13
N GLU A 82 1.45 -31.22 -30.24
CA GLU A 82 0.79 -30.06 -29.61
C GLU A 82 -0.08 -29.28 -30.61
N VAL A 83 0.33 -29.22 -31.89
CA VAL A 83 -0.25 -28.30 -32.87
C VAL A 83 -1.19 -29.00 -33.85
N LEU A 84 -1.03 -30.30 -34.11
CA LEU A 84 -1.75 -30.99 -35.19
C LEU A 84 -3.29 -30.93 -35.07
N PRO A 85 -3.93 -31.16 -33.90
CA PRO A 85 -5.38 -31.04 -33.78
C PRO A 85 -5.89 -29.64 -34.10
N THR A 86 -5.19 -28.62 -33.60
CA THR A 86 -5.49 -27.21 -33.84
C THR A 86 -5.28 -26.83 -35.31
N ALA A 87 -4.19 -27.29 -35.92
CA ALA A 87 -3.88 -27.06 -37.32
C ALA A 87 -4.92 -27.69 -38.26
N GLN A 88 -5.40 -28.91 -37.96
CA GLN A 88 -6.44 -29.57 -38.74
C GLN A 88 -7.76 -28.80 -38.64
N LYS A 89 -8.17 -28.41 -37.43
CA LYS A 89 -9.37 -27.59 -37.22
C LYS A 89 -9.32 -26.29 -38.03
N LEU A 90 -8.20 -25.56 -37.96
CA LEU A 90 -8.02 -24.31 -38.71
C LEU A 90 -8.02 -24.54 -40.22
N ALA A 91 -7.42 -25.64 -40.70
CA ALA A 91 -7.45 -25.98 -42.12
C ALA A 91 -8.88 -26.25 -42.61
N ASP A 92 -9.67 -27.02 -41.85
CA ASP A 92 -11.07 -27.30 -42.18
C ASP A 92 -11.92 -26.02 -42.19
N GLU A 93 -11.69 -25.11 -41.23
CA GLU A 93 -12.36 -23.80 -41.17
C GLU A 93 -12.01 -22.90 -42.36
N ILE A 94 -10.74 -22.82 -42.76
CA ILE A 94 -10.30 -22.01 -43.90
C ILE A 94 -10.85 -22.56 -45.22
N LEU A 95 -10.88 -23.90 -45.38
CA LEU A 95 -11.44 -24.55 -46.57
C LEU A 95 -12.97 -24.42 -46.67
N SER A 96 -13.65 -24.07 -45.57
CA SER A 96 -15.09 -23.83 -45.53
C SER A 96 -15.45 -22.41 -45.98
N SER A 97 -16.21 -22.29 -47.07
CA SER A 97 -16.55 -21.01 -47.71
C SER A 97 -17.32 -20.02 -46.81
N ASN A 98 -17.98 -20.48 -45.76
CA ASN A 98 -18.81 -19.66 -44.86
C ASN A 98 -18.21 -19.43 -43.47
N SER A 99 -16.94 -19.79 -43.25
CA SER A 99 -16.30 -19.63 -41.94
C SER A 99 -15.99 -18.16 -41.62
N GLU A 100 -16.11 -17.79 -40.35
CA GLU A 100 -15.76 -16.45 -39.84
C GLU A 100 -14.28 -16.12 -40.09
N ILE A 101 -13.40 -17.13 -40.10
CA ILE A 101 -11.97 -16.93 -40.36
C ILE A 101 -11.68 -16.34 -41.74
N ASN A 102 -12.54 -16.59 -42.72
CA ASN A 102 -12.43 -16.07 -44.08
C ASN A 102 -13.02 -14.66 -44.23
N GLN A 103 -13.71 -14.15 -43.20
CA GLN A 103 -14.27 -12.79 -43.17
C GLN A 103 -13.28 -11.76 -42.61
N VAL A 104 -12.20 -12.22 -41.96
CA VAL A 104 -11.16 -11.39 -41.38
C VAL A 104 -9.85 -11.51 -42.18
N HIS A 105 -9.06 -10.44 -42.21
CA HIS A 105 -7.80 -10.43 -42.96
C HIS A 105 -6.69 -11.30 -42.32
N GLY A 106 -6.82 -11.64 -41.04
CA GLY A 106 -5.87 -12.49 -40.31
C GLY A 106 -6.15 -12.50 -38.81
N ALA A 107 -5.54 -13.47 -38.12
CA ALA A 107 -5.55 -13.53 -36.67
C ALA A 107 -4.59 -12.48 -36.06
N PRO A 108 -4.84 -12.00 -34.82
CA PRO A 108 -3.92 -11.11 -34.13
C PRO A 108 -2.56 -11.78 -33.90
N ASP A 109 -1.48 -11.08 -34.21
CA ASP A 109 -0.12 -11.59 -34.06
C ASP A 109 0.34 -11.49 -32.59
N PRO A 110 0.59 -12.62 -31.90
CA PRO A 110 1.03 -12.63 -30.50
C PRO A 110 2.43 -12.06 -30.29
N THR A 111 3.20 -11.82 -31.36
CA THR A 111 4.55 -11.26 -31.35
C THR A 111 4.61 -9.81 -31.83
N ALA A 112 3.46 -9.23 -32.25
CA ALA A 112 3.37 -7.82 -32.66
C ALA A 112 3.44 -6.82 -31.51
N GLY A 113 3.42 -7.30 -30.26
CA GLY A 113 3.32 -6.45 -29.09
C GLY A 113 1.90 -5.91 -28.91
N ALA A 114 1.73 -5.05 -27.92
CA ALA A 114 0.43 -4.44 -27.59
C ALA A 114 0.18 -3.19 -28.46
N SER A 115 -1.08 -2.81 -28.65
CA SER A 115 -1.46 -1.55 -29.31
C SER A 115 -0.95 -0.33 -28.52
N ILE A 116 -0.90 0.85 -29.18
CA ILE A 116 -0.57 2.12 -28.52
C ILE A 116 -1.54 2.41 -27.36
N ASP A 117 -2.82 2.06 -27.55
CA ASP A 117 -3.89 2.27 -26.58
C ASP A 117 -3.94 1.21 -25.46
N ASP A 118 -3.18 0.12 -25.60
CA ASP A 118 -3.17 -0.96 -24.61
C ASP A 118 -2.31 -0.60 -23.39
N GLU A 119 -2.79 -1.02 -22.22
CA GLU A 119 -2.10 -0.89 -20.93
C GLU A 119 -0.72 -1.56 -20.97
N ASN A 120 0.33 -0.79 -20.69
CA ASN A 120 1.71 -1.29 -20.70
C ASN A 120 2.08 -1.94 -19.36
N CYS A 121 2.09 -3.28 -19.30
CA CYS A 121 2.35 -4.01 -18.06
C CYS A 121 3.69 -4.78 -18.07
N TRP A 122 4.37 -4.84 -16.93
CA TRP A 122 5.54 -5.70 -16.72
C TRP A 122 5.16 -7.17 -16.77
N HIS A 123 6.08 -8.05 -17.14
CA HIS A 123 5.85 -9.48 -17.03
C HIS A 123 5.49 -9.91 -15.59
N LEU A 124 4.41 -10.68 -15.43
CA LEU A 124 3.97 -11.26 -14.16
C LEU A 124 3.61 -12.74 -14.37
N ASP A 125 4.31 -13.64 -13.69
CA ASP A 125 3.96 -15.06 -13.63
C ASP A 125 3.03 -15.30 -12.44
N GLU A 126 1.72 -15.41 -12.70
CA GLU A 126 0.71 -15.54 -11.65
C GLU A 126 0.83 -16.85 -10.86
N GLU A 127 1.15 -17.96 -11.54
CA GLU A 127 1.24 -19.27 -10.92
C GLU A 127 2.42 -19.30 -9.95
N GLN A 128 3.56 -18.79 -10.40
CA GLN A 128 4.75 -18.66 -9.57
C GLN A 128 4.52 -17.75 -8.36
N VAL A 129 3.82 -16.62 -8.53
CA VAL A 129 3.45 -15.75 -7.40
C VAL A 129 2.61 -16.51 -6.37
N ARG A 130 1.58 -17.24 -6.80
CA ARG A 130 0.74 -18.04 -5.89
C ARG A 130 1.56 -19.11 -5.16
N GLU A 131 2.37 -19.87 -5.88
CA GLU A 131 3.21 -20.94 -5.30
C GLU A 131 4.18 -20.39 -4.26
N GLN A 132 4.88 -19.30 -4.57
CA GLN A 132 5.90 -18.72 -3.69
C GLN A 132 5.30 -18.11 -2.42
N VAL A 133 4.18 -17.37 -2.52
CA VAL A 133 3.52 -16.83 -1.32
C VAL A 133 3.05 -17.96 -0.42
N LYS A 134 2.45 -19.01 -1.00
CA LYS A 134 2.05 -20.21 -0.26
C LYS A 134 3.23 -20.89 0.43
N LEU A 135 4.37 -21.01 -0.25
CA LEU A 135 5.60 -21.54 0.34
C LEU A 135 6.08 -20.67 1.51
N PHE A 136 6.14 -19.35 1.35
CA PHE A 136 6.57 -18.44 2.42
C PHE A 136 5.64 -18.45 3.64
N LEU A 137 4.34 -18.59 3.42
CA LEU A 137 3.37 -18.74 4.51
C LEU A 137 3.52 -20.08 5.23
N SER A 138 3.78 -21.18 4.51
CA SER A 138 3.86 -22.53 5.08
C SER A 138 5.14 -22.85 5.87
N GLN A 139 6.24 -22.13 5.69
CA GLN A 139 7.56 -22.42 6.28
C GLN A 139 7.70 -22.18 7.81
N GLY A 140 6.62 -22.30 8.59
CA GLY A 140 6.68 -22.61 10.03
C GLY A 140 7.25 -21.54 10.98
N GLY A 141 7.63 -20.35 10.51
CA GLY A 141 8.03 -19.25 11.37
C GLY A 141 8.39 -17.99 10.58
N TYR A 142 7.64 -16.91 10.79
CA TYR A 142 7.80 -15.61 10.12
C TYR A 142 9.15 -14.89 10.35
N TYR A 143 10.16 -15.57 10.92
CA TYR A 143 11.49 -15.00 11.18
C TYR A 143 12.37 -14.94 9.92
N GLY A 144 12.18 -15.85 8.96
CA GLY A 144 12.84 -15.82 7.65
C GLY A 144 11.90 -15.31 6.56
N SER A 145 10.74 -15.98 6.41
CA SER A 145 9.77 -15.77 5.31
C SER A 145 9.16 -14.38 5.24
N GLY A 146 9.10 -13.66 6.36
CA GLY A 146 8.62 -12.27 6.40
C GLY A 146 9.45 -11.33 5.52
N LYS A 147 10.77 -11.56 5.41
CA LYS A 147 11.63 -10.75 4.53
C LYS A 147 11.31 -10.97 3.06
N GLN A 148 11.06 -12.21 2.64
CA GLN A 148 10.65 -12.49 1.26
C GLN A 148 9.28 -11.88 0.94
N LEU A 149 8.31 -12.00 1.85
CA LEU A 149 6.98 -11.39 1.68
C LEU A 149 7.05 -9.85 1.60
N ASN A 150 7.84 -9.22 2.47
CA ASN A 150 8.08 -7.77 2.41
C ASN A 150 8.76 -7.35 1.10
N SER A 151 9.65 -8.19 0.56
CA SER A 151 10.22 -7.94 -0.76
C SER A 151 9.17 -8.04 -1.87
N MET A 152 8.19 -8.94 -1.77
CA MET A 152 7.05 -8.98 -2.70
C MET A 152 6.16 -7.74 -2.57
N PHE A 153 5.91 -7.26 -1.34
CA PHE A 153 5.19 -6.01 -1.11
C PHE A 153 5.93 -4.81 -1.71
N ALA A 154 7.25 -4.75 -1.58
CA ALA A 154 8.07 -3.71 -2.22
C ALA A 154 7.93 -3.72 -3.75
N LYS A 155 7.85 -4.90 -4.38
CA LYS A 155 7.57 -5.02 -5.83
C LYS A 155 6.20 -4.48 -6.19
N VAL A 156 5.17 -4.80 -5.41
CA VAL A 156 3.82 -4.25 -5.63
C VAL A 156 3.86 -2.71 -5.53
N ARG A 157 4.55 -2.14 -4.52
CA ARG A 157 4.71 -0.68 -4.41
C ARG A 157 5.36 -0.08 -5.65
N GLU A 158 6.42 -0.70 -6.16
CA GLU A 158 7.12 -0.21 -7.34
C GLU A 158 6.26 -0.32 -8.61
N MET A 159 5.51 -1.42 -8.77
CA MET A 159 4.53 -1.55 -9.86
C MET A 159 3.46 -0.46 -9.79
N LEU A 160 2.88 -0.21 -8.61
CA LEU A 160 1.89 0.85 -8.41
C LEU A 160 2.47 2.24 -8.67
N ARG A 161 3.71 2.50 -8.24
CA ARG A 161 4.45 3.74 -8.50
C ARG A 161 4.63 3.97 -10.00
N MET A 162 4.94 2.92 -10.74
CA MET A 162 5.10 2.94 -12.19
C MET A 162 3.77 2.85 -12.95
N ARG A 163 2.63 2.94 -12.23
CA ARG A 163 1.26 2.85 -12.77
C ARG A 163 1.03 1.58 -13.58
N ASP A 164 1.64 0.49 -13.15
CA ASP A 164 1.53 -0.80 -13.79
C ASP A 164 0.28 -1.53 -13.29
N SER A 165 -0.58 -1.96 -14.21
CA SER A 165 -1.83 -2.67 -13.90
C SER A 165 -1.59 -4.00 -13.17
N ASN A 166 -0.38 -4.58 -13.30
CA ASN A 166 -0.01 -5.78 -12.58
C ASN A 166 0.23 -5.57 -11.08
N GLY A 167 0.37 -4.32 -10.60
CA GLY A 167 0.48 -4.04 -9.17
C GLY A 167 -0.76 -4.52 -8.40
N ALA A 168 -1.95 -4.16 -8.86
CA ALA A 168 -3.21 -4.60 -8.25
C ALA A 168 -3.41 -6.11 -8.41
N ARG A 169 -3.08 -6.67 -9.59
CA ARG A 169 -3.21 -8.12 -9.84
C ARG A 169 -2.30 -8.95 -8.94
N MET A 170 -1.03 -8.58 -8.81
CA MET A 170 -0.08 -9.24 -7.93
C MET A 170 -0.55 -9.16 -6.47
N LEU A 171 -1.07 -8.01 -6.04
CA LEU A 171 -1.63 -7.85 -4.69
C LEU A 171 -2.85 -8.74 -4.45
N THR A 172 -3.73 -8.89 -5.44
CA THR A 172 -4.84 -9.86 -5.40
C THR A 172 -4.33 -11.28 -5.15
N LEU A 173 -3.35 -11.74 -5.93
CA LEU A 173 -2.80 -13.09 -5.78
C LEU A 173 -2.18 -13.32 -4.40
N ILE A 174 -1.44 -12.34 -3.88
CA ILE A 174 -0.86 -12.41 -2.54
C ILE A 174 -1.98 -12.49 -1.49
N THR A 175 -2.99 -11.63 -1.60
CA THR A 175 -4.13 -11.58 -0.66
C THR A 175 -4.90 -12.90 -0.64
N GLU A 176 -5.13 -13.51 -1.81
CA GLU A 176 -5.77 -14.82 -1.92
C GLU A 176 -4.99 -15.91 -1.18
N GLN A 177 -3.65 -15.92 -1.29
CA GLN A 177 -2.85 -16.90 -0.56
C GLN A 177 -2.83 -16.63 0.95
N PHE A 178 -2.86 -15.37 1.38
CA PHE A 178 -3.01 -15.01 2.79
C PHE A 178 -4.36 -15.48 3.35
N MET A 179 -5.46 -15.24 2.62
CA MET A 179 -6.81 -15.69 3.00
C MET A 179 -6.97 -17.23 2.98
N ALA A 180 -6.14 -17.92 2.20
CA ALA A 180 -6.10 -19.38 2.12
C ALA A 180 -5.18 -20.03 3.18
N ASP A 181 -4.56 -19.24 4.07
CA ASP A 181 -3.69 -19.77 5.11
C ASP A 181 -4.50 -20.59 6.13
N PRO A 182 -4.24 -21.91 6.29
CA PRO A 182 -5.01 -22.77 7.18
C PRO A 182 -4.91 -22.36 8.66
N ARG A 183 -3.88 -21.56 9.04
CA ARG A 183 -3.73 -21.06 10.41
C ARG A 183 -4.80 -20.06 10.80
N LEU A 184 -5.39 -19.32 9.86
CA LEU A 184 -6.46 -18.38 10.17
C LEU A 184 -7.66 -19.08 10.82
N SER A 185 -8.06 -20.22 10.26
CA SER A 185 -9.11 -21.06 10.81
C SER A 185 -8.77 -21.59 12.21
N LEU A 186 -7.51 -21.99 12.42
CA LEU A 186 -7.02 -22.48 13.72
C LEU A 186 -7.01 -21.37 14.77
N TRP A 187 -6.53 -20.17 14.43
CA TRP A 187 -6.50 -19.01 15.33
C TRP A 187 -7.90 -18.63 15.79
N ARG A 188 -8.86 -18.63 14.86
CA ARG A 188 -10.26 -18.38 15.19
C ARG A 188 -10.85 -19.47 16.08
N GLN A 189 -10.65 -20.75 15.78
CA GLN A 189 -11.19 -21.86 16.58
C GLN A 189 -10.61 -21.91 18.00
N GLN A 190 -9.32 -21.60 18.15
CA GLN A 190 -8.62 -21.66 19.43
C GLN A 190 -8.70 -20.35 20.24
N GLY A 191 -9.28 -19.30 19.66
CA GLY A 191 -9.25 -17.95 20.24
C GLY A 191 -7.83 -17.40 20.39
N THR A 192 -6.85 -17.95 19.66
CA THR A 192 -5.46 -17.52 19.75
C THR A 192 -5.27 -16.27 18.90
N GLY A 193 -4.71 -15.22 19.50
CA GLY A 193 -4.46 -13.96 18.80
C GLY A 193 -3.39 -14.13 17.71
N ILE A 194 -3.53 -13.35 16.64
CA ILE A 194 -2.54 -13.30 15.56
C ILE A 194 -1.22 -12.78 16.11
N THR A 195 -0.11 -13.45 15.78
CA THR A 195 1.23 -13.00 16.19
C THR A 195 1.55 -11.61 15.63
N GLU A 196 2.31 -10.80 16.37
CA GLU A 196 2.67 -9.43 15.97
C GLU A 196 3.27 -9.34 14.55
N LYS A 197 4.20 -10.26 14.22
CA LYS A 197 4.82 -10.31 12.88
C LYS A 197 3.84 -10.61 11.76
N CYS A 198 2.89 -11.51 12.00
CA CYS A 198 1.85 -11.78 11.00
C CYS A 198 0.93 -10.58 10.84
N ARG A 199 0.60 -9.90 11.95
CA ARG A 199 -0.22 -8.69 11.93
C ARG A 199 0.43 -7.56 11.13
N GLN A 200 1.74 -7.37 11.26
CA GLN A 200 2.51 -6.42 10.44
C GLN A 200 2.40 -6.71 8.93
N LEU A 201 2.44 -7.98 8.53
CA LEU A 201 2.26 -8.35 7.11
C LEU A 201 0.84 -8.05 6.61
N TRP A 202 -0.18 -8.28 7.44
CA TRP A 202 -1.56 -7.89 7.14
C TRP A 202 -1.73 -6.38 7.05
N ASP A 203 -1.06 -5.63 7.91
CA ASP A 203 -1.06 -4.17 7.86
C ASP A 203 -0.40 -3.62 6.59
N GLU A 204 0.74 -4.18 6.18
CA GLU A 204 1.38 -3.84 4.91
C GLU A 204 0.48 -4.18 3.72
N LEU A 205 -0.17 -5.34 3.75
CA LEU A 205 -1.14 -5.76 2.73
C LEU A 205 -2.32 -4.77 2.64
N GLY A 206 -2.87 -4.36 3.79
CA GLY A 206 -3.94 -3.37 3.88
C GLY A 206 -3.52 -2.00 3.35
N ALA A 207 -2.32 -1.52 3.72
CA ALA A 207 -1.78 -0.26 3.22
C ALA A 207 -1.63 -0.26 1.69
N LEU A 208 -1.19 -1.38 1.11
CA LEU A 208 -1.12 -1.55 -0.34
C LEU A 208 -2.49 -1.47 -1.00
N TRP A 209 -3.52 -2.09 -0.41
CA TRP A 209 -4.90 -1.99 -0.91
C TRP A 209 -5.44 -0.57 -0.84
N VAL A 210 -5.09 0.19 0.20
CA VAL A 210 -5.41 1.63 0.28
C VAL A 210 -4.78 2.37 -0.90
N CYS A 211 -3.52 2.12 -1.22
CA CYS A 211 -2.86 2.72 -2.38
C CYS A 211 -3.57 2.37 -3.70
N VAL A 212 -4.05 1.13 -3.86
CA VAL A 212 -4.79 0.70 -5.05
C VAL A 212 -6.14 1.41 -5.16
N VAL A 213 -6.94 1.40 -4.08
CA VAL A 213 -8.31 1.94 -4.09
C VAL A 213 -8.33 3.46 -4.20
N LEU A 214 -7.37 4.14 -3.57
CA LEU A 214 -7.23 5.60 -3.60
C LEU A 214 -6.51 6.10 -4.86
N ASN A 215 -6.03 5.23 -5.74
CA ASN A 215 -5.39 5.64 -6.97
C ASN A 215 -6.39 6.45 -7.84
N PRO A 216 -6.08 7.73 -8.17
CA PRO A 216 -6.96 8.58 -8.97
C PRO A 216 -7.04 8.14 -10.43
N HIS A 217 -6.10 7.32 -10.90
CA HIS A 217 -6.00 6.91 -12.31
C HIS A 217 -6.74 5.60 -12.63
N CYS A 218 -7.27 4.90 -11.64
CA CYS A 218 -7.98 3.63 -11.87
C CYS A 218 -9.39 3.87 -12.42
N LYS A 219 -9.83 2.99 -13.33
CA LYS A 219 -11.16 3.04 -13.95
C LYS A 219 -12.23 2.66 -12.92
N LEU A 220 -13.43 3.20 -13.08
CA LEU A 220 -14.55 2.95 -12.16
C LEU A 220 -14.95 1.46 -12.12
N GLU A 221 -14.82 0.77 -13.25
CA GLU A 221 -15.08 -0.67 -13.38
C GLU A 221 -14.10 -1.50 -12.55
N GLU A 222 -12.81 -1.15 -12.58
CA GLU A 222 -11.77 -1.79 -11.77
C GLU A 222 -12.03 -1.59 -10.27
N LYS A 223 -12.35 -0.36 -9.86
CA LYS A 223 -12.73 -0.06 -8.47
C LYS A 223 -13.95 -0.86 -8.02
N SER A 224 -14.93 -1.02 -8.90
CA SER A 224 -16.14 -1.82 -8.61
C SER A 224 -15.80 -3.31 -8.46
N CYS A 225 -14.87 -3.83 -9.27
CA CYS A 225 -14.36 -5.19 -9.15
C CYS A 225 -13.64 -5.41 -7.81
N TRP A 226 -12.70 -4.53 -7.47
CA TRP A 226 -11.96 -4.62 -6.20
C TRP A 226 -12.86 -4.47 -4.99
N LEU A 227 -13.84 -3.56 -5.01
CA LEU A 227 -14.81 -3.41 -3.93
C LEU A 227 -15.57 -4.72 -3.68
N ARG A 228 -16.01 -5.39 -4.75
CA ARG A 228 -16.69 -6.69 -4.64
C ARG A 228 -15.76 -7.75 -4.02
N GLN A 229 -14.49 -7.76 -4.43
CA GLN A 229 -13.51 -8.71 -3.93
C GLN A 229 -13.15 -8.47 -2.45
N LEU A 230 -12.90 -7.22 -2.07
CA LEU A 230 -12.62 -6.82 -0.68
C LEU A 230 -13.81 -7.10 0.24
N ARG A 231 -15.04 -6.85 -0.21
CA ARG A 231 -16.26 -7.24 0.55
C ARG A 231 -16.34 -8.75 0.73
N LYS A 232 -16.13 -9.51 -0.34
CA LYS A 232 -16.12 -10.97 -0.28
C LYS A 232 -15.11 -11.47 0.75
N TRP A 233 -13.89 -10.93 0.79
CA TRP A 233 -12.90 -11.32 1.80
C TRP A 233 -13.28 -10.84 3.20
N GLY A 234 -13.80 -9.62 3.36
CA GLY A 234 -14.22 -9.08 4.64
C GLY A 234 -15.39 -9.84 5.28
N GLU A 235 -16.28 -10.41 4.46
CA GLU A 235 -17.40 -11.25 4.91
C GLU A 235 -16.96 -12.69 5.27
N MET A 236 -15.73 -13.10 4.92
CA MET A 236 -15.24 -14.43 5.27
C MET A 236 -14.89 -14.51 6.76
N ASP A 237 -15.35 -15.57 7.41
CA ASP A 237 -15.07 -15.80 8.82
C ASP A 237 -13.57 -15.92 9.16
N VAL A 238 -12.76 -16.36 8.21
CA VAL A 238 -11.31 -16.49 8.43
C VAL A 238 -10.56 -15.16 8.32
N CYS A 239 -11.22 -14.09 7.86
CA CYS A 239 -10.58 -12.78 7.73
C CYS A 239 -10.15 -12.26 9.11
N PRO A 240 -8.87 -11.85 9.27
CA PRO A 240 -8.41 -11.17 10.47
C PRO A 240 -9.25 -9.94 10.82
N LEU A 241 -9.66 -9.85 12.09
CA LEU A 241 -10.16 -8.60 12.65
C LEU A 241 -9.00 -7.63 12.86
N GLU A 242 -9.27 -6.32 12.79
CA GLU A 242 -8.26 -5.27 12.92
C GLU A 242 -7.47 -5.36 14.24
N ASP A 243 -8.12 -5.81 15.32
CA ASP A 243 -7.46 -6.02 16.62
C ASP A 243 -6.75 -7.38 16.78
N GLY A 244 -6.92 -8.30 15.83
CA GLY A 244 -6.33 -9.65 15.86
C GLY A 244 -6.76 -10.53 17.05
N ASN A 245 -7.69 -10.06 17.89
CA ASN A 245 -8.19 -10.75 19.07
C ASN A 245 -9.56 -11.38 18.77
N TYR A 246 -9.61 -12.70 18.66
CA TYR A 246 -10.85 -13.46 18.54
C TYR A 246 -11.51 -13.76 19.91
N GLY A 247 -10.89 -13.31 21.00
CA GLY A 247 -11.34 -13.55 22.38
C GLY A 247 -11.90 -12.30 23.05
N ASN A 248 -13.03 -12.45 23.74
CA ASN A 248 -13.66 -11.43 24.59
C ASN A 248 -12.95 -11.21 25.94
N GLU A 249 -11.70 -11.66 26.10
CA GLU A 249 -10.99 -11.58 27.38
C GLU A 249 -10.03 -10.39 27.42
N LEU A 250 -10.15 -9.62 28.52
CA LEU A 250 -9.28 -8.49 28.82
C LEU A 250 -7.81 -8.94 28.87
N PRO A 251 -6.88 -8.28 28.15
CA PRO A 251 -5.46 -8.50 28.41
C PRO A 251 -5.07 -7.87 29.76
N ASN A 252 -4.38 -8.64 30.61
CA ASN A 252 -3.73 -8.13 31.82
C ASN A 252 -2.71 -7.04 31.44
N ILE A 253 -2.96 -5.81 31.90
CA ILE A 253 -2.32 -4.56 31.45
C ILE A 253 -0.85 -4.41 31.89
N THR A 254 -0.28 -5.33 32.68
CA THR A 254 0.99 -5.05 33.37
C THR A 254 2.28 -5.33 32.58
N ASN A 255 2.23 -6.06 31.46
CA ASN A 255 3.47 -6.52 30.77
C ASN A 255 3.64 -6.07 29.31
N ALA A 256 2.69 -5.33 28.72
CA ALA A 256 2.80 -4.88 27.32
C ALA A 256 3.61 -3.58 27.14
N LEU A 257 3.91 -2.87 28.24
CA LEU A 257 4.51 -1.52 28.19
C LEU A 257 6.05 -1.49 28.33
N THR A 258 6.75 -2.63 28.39
CA THR A 258 8.20 -2.66 28.68
C THR A 258 9.09 -3.17 27.56
N GLN A 259 8.60 -3.30 26.32
CA GLN A 259 9.45 -3.69 25.17
C GLN A 259 9.24 -2.83 23.92
N SER A 260 9.19 -1.50 24.06
CA SER A 260 9.36 -0.56 22.93
C SER A 260 10.73 0.13 23.01
N SER A 261 11.80 -0.63 22.84
CA SER A 261 13.15 -0.07 22.68
C SER A 261 14.01 -1.00 21.86
N GLY A 262 14.02 -0.77 20.54
CA GLY A 262 15.05 -1.32 19.67
C GLY A 262 14.48 -2.09 18.50
N HIS A 263 14.06 -1.39 17.45
CA HIS A 263 14.18 -1.81 16.05
C HIS A 263 14.34 -0.54 15.18
N ASN A 264 15.41 0.23 15.45
CA ASN A 264 16.01 1.12 14.47
C ASN A 264 17.30 0.46 13.99
N GLN A 265 17.17 -0.49 13.06
CA GLN A 265 18.30 -1.02 12.29
C GLN A 265 17.89 -1.13 10.83
N ASP A 266 17.94 0.02 10.16
CA ASP A 266 18.52 0.19 8.82
C ASP A 266 18.63 1.70 8.54
N ALA A 267 19.41 2.40 9.37
CA ALA A 267 19.88 3.75 9.07
C ALA A 267 21.27 3.63 8.45
N GLY A 268 21.33 3.12 7.22
CA GLY A 268 22.52 3.23 6.40
C GLY A 268 22.64 4.66 5.90
N ASP A 269 23.41 5.50 6.61
CA ASP A 269 24.08 6.75 6.18
C ASP A 269 23.41 7.60 5.06
N SER A 270 22.09 7.62 5.00
CA SER A 270 21.34 8.35 3.98
C SER A 270 21.15 9.77 4.50
N LYS A 271 21.85 10.72 3.88
CA LYS A 271 21.62 12.16 4.07
C LYS A 271 20.12 12.45 4.08
N PRO A 272 19.63 13.34 4.96
CA PRO A 272 18.21 13.70 5.00
C PRO A 272 17.76 14.17 3.60
N PRO A 273 16.55 13.79 3.17
CA PRO A 273 16.05 14.15 1.85
C PRO A 273 15.99 15.68 1.70
N VAL A 274 16.56 16.20 0.62
CA VAL A 274 16.47 17.64 0.31
C VAL A 274 15.18 17.87 -0.46
N TYR A 275 14.20 18.49 0.19
CA TYR A 275 12.92 18.83 -0.41
C TYR A 275 13.05 20.07 -1.31
N GLN A 276 12.33 20.08 -2.43
CA GLN A 276 12.34 21.18 -3.41
C GLN A 276 10.93 21.59 -3.78
N HIS A 277 10.73 22.89 -3.97
CA HIS A 277 9.47 23.42 -4.48
C HIS A 277 9.33 23.12 -5.97
N VAL A 278 8.29 22.36 -6.31
CA VAL A 278 7.87 22.13 -7.70
C VAL A 278 6.55 22.87 -7.91
N PRO A 279 6.47 23.82 -8.86
CA PRO A 279 5.25 24.61 -9.07
C PRO A 279 4.12 23.76 -9.65
N VAL A 280 2.88 24.11 -9.32
CA VAL A 280 1.69 23.43 -9.83
C VAL A 280 1.31 24.03 -11.19
N ALA A 281 1.13 23.19 -12.21
CA ALA A 281 0.95 23.63 -13.60
C ALA A 281 -0.35 24.46 -13.85
N THR A 282 -1.29 24.42 -12.91
CA THR A 282 -2.63 25.02 -13.07
C THR A 282 -2.88 26.22 -12.15
N SER A 283 -1.95 26.56 -11.25
CA SER A 283 -2.14 27.75 -10.40
C SER A 283 -1.82 29.02 -11.19
N SER A 284 -2.63 30.06 -10.96
CA SER A 284 -2.30 31.41 -11.41
C SER A 284 -0.90 31.78 -10.90
N GLN A 285 -0.09 32.44 -11.74
CA GLN A 285 1.33 32.75 -11.49
C GLN A 285 1.62 33.49 -10.17
N ASP A 286 0.57 33.95 -9.45
CA ASP A 286 0.64 34.67 -8.17
C ASP A 286 0.32 33.83 -6.91
N SER A 287 -0.05 32.54 -7.00
CA SER A 287 -0.45 31.80 -5.78
C SER A 287 0.73 31.32 -4.91
N GLY A 288 1.95 31.24 -5.46
CA GLY A 288 3.11 30.69 -4.76
C GLY A 288 2.98 29.20 -4.38
N GLU A 289 1.93 28.51 -4.85
CA GLU A 289 1.65 27.13 -4.49
C GLU A 289 2.60 26.16 -5.19
N SER A 290 3.13 25.24 -4.39
CA SER A 290 4.02 24.18 -4.82
C SER A 290 3.50 22.83 -4.33
N TYR A 291 3.91 21.74 -4.98
CA TYR A 291 3.58 20.41 -4.48
C TYR A 291 4.08 20.16 -3.05
N LEU A 292 5.19 20.80 -2.64
CA LEU A 292 5.72 20.70 -1.29
C LEU A 292 4.82 21.41 -0.27
N SER A 293 4.39 22.64 -0.57
CA SER A 293 3.46 23.39 0.30
C SER A 293 2.09 22.69 0.38
N LEU A 294 1.59 22.16 -0.74
CA LEU A 294 0.35 21.37 -0.75
C LEU A 294 0.49 20.06 0.05
N ALA A 295 1.64 19.39 -0.02
CA ALA A 295 1.89 18.18 0.77
C ALA A 295 1.88 18.48 2.27
N LEU A 296 2.52 19.58 2.69
CA LEU A 296 2.45 20.05 4.08
C LEU A 296 1.01 20.38 4.47
N GLU A 297 0.28 21.12 3.65
CA GLU A 297 -1.13 21.48 3.87
C GLU A 297 -2.00 20.24 4.09
N VAL A 298 -1.93 19.26 3.20
CA VAL A 298 -2.71 18.02 3.28
C VAL A 298 -2.33 17.20 4.52
N ALA A 299 -1.04 17.11 4.87
CA ALA A 299 -0.59 16.41 6.06
C ALA A 299 -1.16 17.05 7.33
N LEU A 300 -1.08 18.37 7.45
CA LEU A 300 -1.62 19.13 8.59
C LEU A 300 -3.15 18.99 8.71
N MET A 301 -3.86 19.08 7.58
CA MET A 301 -5.31 18.88 7.54
C MET A 301 -5.72 17.47 7.97
N GLY A 302 -5.06 16.44 7.45
CA GLY A 302 -5.36 15.05 7.77
C GLY A 302 -5.07 14.70 9.22
N MET A 303 -3.94 15.17 9.77
CA MET A 303 -3.58 14.97 11.17
C MET A 303 -4.51 15.70 12.13
N GLY A 304 -4.89 16.93 11.79
CA GLY A 304 -5.76 17.77 12.58
C GLY A 304 -7.25 17.44 12.47
N GLN A 305 -7.63 16.51 11.59
CA GLN A 305 -9.02 16.08 11.44
C GLN A 305 -9.51 15.38 12.71
N GLN A 306 -10.69 15.80 13.19
CA GLN A 306 -11.37 15.12 14.28
C GLN A 306 -11.79 13.72 13.83
N ARG A 307 -11.35 12.71 14.59
CA ARG A 307 -11.62 11.30 14.34
C ARG A 307 -11.93 10.58 15.64
N VAL A 308 -12.86 9.64 15.60
CA VAL A 308 -13.20 8.79 16.75
C VAL A 308 -12.02 7.86 17.03
N MET A 309 -11.67 7.70 18.30
CA MET A 309 -10.67 6.72 18.73
C MET A 309 -11.17 5.31 18.37
N PRO A 310 -10.39 4.50 17.64
CA PRO A 310 -10.83 3.16 17.29
C PRO A 310 -10.98 2.26 18.52
N GLU A 311 -11.79 1.23 18.37
CA GLU A 311 -11.93 0.19 19.39
C GLU A 311 -10.69 -0.71 19.41
N GLY A 312 -10.36 -1.22 20.59
CA GLY A 312 -9.27 -2.17 20.77
C GLY A 312 -7.88 -1.56 20.97
N LEU A 313 -7.05 -2.26 21.76
CA LEU A 313 -5.71 -1.79 22.13
C LEU A 313 -4.81 -1.61 20.90
N TYR A 314 -4.91 -2.54 19.93
CA TYR A 314 -4.03 -2.52 18.78
C TYR A 314 -4.33 -1.35 17.85
N ALA A 315 -5.60 -1.15 17.48
CA ALA A 315 -5.97 -0.05 16.62
C ALA A 315 -5.64 1.31 17.26
N GLN A 316 -5.82 1.44 18.58
CA GLN A 316 -5.43 2.65 19.33
C GLN A 316 -3.91 2.89 19.30
N ASP A 317 -3.10 1.86 19.56
CA ASP A 317 -1.64 1.94 19.47
C ASP A 317 -1.16 2.26 18.04
N LYS A 318 -1.80 1.67 17.02
CA LYS A 318 -1.53 1.93 15.61
C LYS A 318 -1.82 3.39 15.22
N VAL A 319 -2.90 3.98 15.73
CA VAL A 319 -3.19 5.40 15.54
C VAL A 319 -2.07 6.27 16.12
N CYS A 320 -1.59 5.96 17.33
CA CYS A 320 -0.50 6.69 17.97
C CYS A 320 0.80 6.57 17.15
N ARG A 321 1.19 5.35 16.76
CA ARG A 321 2.39 5.09 15.94
C ARG A 321 2.33 5.77 14.58
N ASN A 322 1.18 5.75 13.91
CA ASN A 322 1.02 6.43 12.61
C ASN A 322 1.15 7.95 12.74
N GLU A 323 0.60 8.52 13.81
CA GLU A 323 0.75 9.95 14.11
C GLU A 323 2.22 10.32 14.32
N GLU A 324 2.95 9.55 15.13
CA GLU A 324 4.39 9.74 15.35
C GLU A 324 5.22 9.63 14.06
N GLN A 325 4.91 8.68 13.18
CA GLN A 325 5.61 8.51 11.91
C GLN A 325 5.41 9.70 10.97
N ILE A 326 4.20 10.26 10.89
CA ILE A 326 3.94 11.45 10.08
C ILE A 326 4.66 12.66 10.69
N ILE A 327 4.64 12.81 12.02
CA ILE A 327 5.37 13.89 12.71
C ILE A 327 6.87 13.82 12.42
N ALA A 328 7.48 12.64 12.47
CA ALA A 328 8.90 12.47 12.15
C ALA A 328 9.22 12.96 10.73
N ARG A 329 8.35 12.67 9.75
CA ARG A 329 8.51 13.17 8.37
C ARG A 329 8.34 14.67 8.25
N LEU A 330 7.43 15.25 9.03
CA LEU A 330 7.22 16.69 9.07
C LEU A 330 8.40 17.42 9.74
N GLN A 331 9.04 16.80 10.73
CA GLN A 331 10.24 17.32 11.40
C GLN A 331 11.49 17.33 10.51
N ASP A 332 11.55 16.46 9.50
CA ASP A 332 12.61 16.48 8.49
C ASP A 332 12.52 17.68 7.52
N LEU A 333 11.41 18.43 7.53
CA LEU A 333 11.19 19.58 6.64
C LEU A 333 11.89 20.83 7.18
N GLU A 334 12.73 21.45 6.34
CA GLU A 334 13.21 22.81 6.58
C GLU A 334 12.11 23.82 6.20
N LEU A 335 11.55 24.51 7.20
CA LEU A 335 10.45 25.46 7.01
C LEU A 335 10.95 26.78 6.42
N ASP A 336 10.84 26.92 5.11
CA ASP A 336 11.06 28.17 4.40
C ASP A 336 9.86 29.14 4.56
N PRO A 337 9.94 30.40 4.09
CA PRO A 337 8.85 31.38 4.25
C PRO A 337 7.50 30.91 3.68
N VAL A 338 7.50 30.13 2.59
CA VAL A 338 6.28 29.62 1.96
C VAL A 338 5.64 28.54 2.86
N LEU A 339 6.45 27.61 3.35
CA LEU A 339 6.00 26.55 4.26
C LEU A 339 5.54 27.11 5.62
N VAL A 340 6.22 28.13 6.14
CA VAL A 340 5.79 28.84 7.36
C VAL A 340 4.43 29.49 7.13
N GLN A 341 4.21 30.13 5.97
CA GLN A 341 2.90 30.72 5.64
C GLN A 341 1.81 29.64 5.55
N THR A 342 2.09 28.50 4.89
CA THR A 342 1.18 27.36 4.83
C THR A 342 0.86 26.80 6.22
N LEU A 343 1.88 26.59 7.05
CA LEU A 343 1.73 26.11 8.43
C LEU A 343 0.82 27.05 9.24
N ARG A 344 1.09 28.37 9.21
CA ARG A 344 0.29 29.38 9.91
C ARG A 344 -1.16 29.38 9.43
N LYS A 345 -1.37 29.42 8.11
CA LYS A 345 -2.72 29.36 7.50
C LYS A 345 -3.47 28.13 7.99
N GLN A 346 -2.82 26.96 7.98
CA GLN A 346 -3.47 25.72 8.39
C GLN A 346 -3.75 25.63 9.88
N CYS A 347 -2.86 26.15 10.74
CA CYS A 347 -3.14 26.22 12.17
C CYS A 347 -4.34 27.13 12.51
N ILE A 348 -4.52 28.23 11.78
CA ILE A 348 -5.71 29.08 11.92
C ILE A 348 -6.97 28.31 11.51
N LEU A 349 -6.94 27.66 10.34
CA LEU A 349 -8.06 26.85 9.86
C LEU A 349 -8.40 25.70 10.81
N LEU A 350 -7.42 25.05 11.43
CA LEU A 350 -7.66 24.02 12.44
C LEU A 350 -8.33 24.58 13.70
N LEU A 351 -8.01 25.81 14.11
CA LEU A 351 -8.67 26.46 15.25
C LEU A 351 -10.12 26.87 14.93
N GLU A 352 -10.38 27.26 13.68
CA GLU A 352 -11.67 27.73 13.16
C GLU A 352 -12.56 26.62 12.59
N GLY A 353 -11.99 25.44 12.31
CA GLY A 353 -12.61 24.35 11.52
C GLY A 353 -13.81 23.65 12.16
N GLY A 354 -14.35 24.19 13.25
CA GLY A 354 -15.56 23.69 13.90
C GLY A 354 -15.47 22.20 14.29
N PRO A 355 -16.56 21.41 14.14
CA PRO A 355 -16.62 20.03 14.61
C PRO A 355 -15.77 19.04 13.78
N PHE A 356 -15.17 19.48 12.67
CA PHE A 356 -14.34 18.63 11.81
C PHE A 356 -12.85 18.66 12.18
N SER A 357 -12.45 19.62 13.02
CA SER A 357 -11.08 19.76 13.50
C SER A 357 -10.94 19.26 14.93
N GLY A 358 -9.94 18.43 15.20
CA GLY A 358 -9.57 18.02 16.56
C GLY A 358 -9.06 19.19 17.42
N LEU A 359 -8.77 20.35 16.81
CA LEU A 359 -8.43 21.60 17.47
C LEU A 359 -9.57 22.63 17.41
N GLY A 360 -10.75 22.24 16.92
CA GLY A 360 -11.93 23.10 16.85
C GLY A 360 -12.48 23.47 18.22
N GLU A 361 -13.42 24.40 18.27
CA GLU A 361 -14.02 24.86 19.54
C GLU A 361 -14.77 23.76 20.27
N VAL A 362 -15.47 22.88 19.53
CA VAL A 362 -16.22 21.74 20.07
C VAL A 362 -15.59 20.46 19.57
N ILE A 363 -15.26 19.57 20.50
CA ILE A 363 -14.67 18.27 20.20
C ILE A 363 -15.52 17.13 20.77
N HIS A 364 -15.72 16.07 20.00
CA HIS A 364 -16.48 14.92 20.48
C HIS A 364 -15.70 14.18 21.58
N ARG A 365 -16.38 13.67 22.60
CA ARG A 365 -15.74 13.07 23.79
C ARG A 365 -14.85 11.86 23.49
N GLU A 366 -15.19 11.13 22.43
CA GLU A 366 -14.45 9.96 21.96
C GLU A 366 -13.45 10.30 20.85
N SER A 367 -13.16 11.59 20.62
CA SER A 367 -12.18 11.98 19.60
C SER A 367 -10.77 11.67 20.04
N VAL A 368 -9.92 11.22 19.12
CA VAL A 368 -8.48 11.08 19.35
C VAL A 368 -7.91 12.42 19.86
N PRO A 369 -7.21 12.46 21.02
CA PRO A 369 -6.59 13.69 21.51
C PRO A 369 -5.46 14.18 20.62
N MET A 370 -5.27 15.49 20.54
CA MET A 370 -4.32 16.13 19.61
C MET A 370 -2.97 16.49 20.26
N HIS A 371 -2.63 15.94 21.43
CA HIS A 371 -1.48 16.42 22.23
C HIS A 371 -0.14 16.29 21.48
N THR A 372 0.14 15.14 20.90
CA THR A 372 1.38 14.86 20.15
C THR A 372 1.50 15.76 18.93
N PHE A 373 0.43 15.86 18.15
CA PHE A 373 0.37 16.76 16.98
C PHE A 373 0.52 18.23 17.37
N ALA A 374 -0.16 18.67 18.43
CA ALA A 374 -0.08 20.05 18.90
C ALA A 374 1.31 20.41 19.44
N LYS A 375 2.05 19.46 20.04
CA LYS A 375 3.44 19.66 20.45
C LYS A 375 4.36 19.93 19.25
N TYR A 376 4.17 19.19 18.16
CA TYR A 376 4.85 19.46 16.89
C TYR A 376 4.50 20.85 16.36
N LEU A 377 3.19 21.17 16.25
CA LEU A 377 2.74 22.47 15.75
C LEU A 377 3.24 23.63 16.59
N PHE A 378 3.22 23.50 17.91
CA PHE A 378 3.76 24.49 18.85
C PHE A 378 5.24 24.74 18.57
N SER A 379 6.04 23.67 18.50
CA SER A 379 7.49 23.77 18.29
C SER A 379 7.84 24.37 16.92
N ALA A 380 7.08 24.00 15.88
CA ALA A 380 7.27 24.50 14.52
C ALA A 380 6.82 25.96 14.36
N LEU A 381 5.76 26.40 15.05
CA LEU A 381 5.23 27.77 14.96
C LEU A 381 5.94 28.76 15.87
N LEU A 382 6.45 28.32 17.03
CA LEU A 382 6.98 29.20 18.08
C LEU A 382 8.00 30.25 17.57
N PRO A 383 8.95 29.92 16.67
CA PRO A 383 9.90 30.90 16.15
C PRO A 383 9.28 31.97 15.23
N HIS A 384 8.06 31.76 14.76
CA HIS A 384 7.42 32.56 13.70
C HIS A 384 6.15 33.28 14.16
N ASP A 385 5.39 32.70 15.08
CA ASP A 385 4.12 33.23 15.60
C ASP A 385 3.81 32.64 16.98
N ALA A 386 4.37 33.27 18.02
CA ALA A 386 4.25 32.79 19.40
C ALA A 386 2.78 32.80 19.89
N ASP A 387 2.02 33.85 19.56
CA ASP A 387 0.62 33.97 19.99
C ASP A 387 -0.24 32.84 19.42
N LEU A 388 -0.08 32.56 18.11
CA LEU A 388 -0.78 31.44 17.47
C LEU A 388 -0.34 30.09 18.06
N ALA A 389 0.96 29.90 18.31
CA ALA A 389 1.49 28.68 18.90
C ALA A 389 0.88 28.40 20.28
N TYR A 390 0.88 29.39 21.19
CA TYR A 390 0.29 29.24 22.53
C TYR A 390 -1.22 29.03 22.48
N LYS A 391 -1.94 29.75 21.60
CA LYS A 391 -3.39 29.56 21.42
C LYS A 391 -3.73 28.15 20.98
N LEU A 392 -2.95 27.60 20.04
CA LEU A 392 -3.12 26.25 19.54
C LEU A 392 -2.80 25.19 20.59
N ALA A 393 -1.66 25.32 21.27
CA ALA A 393 -1.24 24.38 22.30
C ALA A 393 -2.24 24.36 23.47
N LEU A 394 -2.72 25.53 23.91
CA LEU A 394 -3.76 25.63 24.95
C LEU A 394 -5.06 24.94 24.52
N ARG A 395 -5.47 25.11 23.25
CA ARG A 395 -6.66 24.45 22.70
C ARG A 395 -6.53 22.92 22.72
N ALA A 396 -5.32 22.40 22.50
CA ALA A 396 -5.04 20.97 22.52
C ALA A 396 -4.92 20.36 23.92
N MET A 397 -4.81 21.17 24.99
CA MET A 397 -4.72 20.66 26.37
C MET A 397 -6.02 20.01 26.87
N ARG A 398 -7.13 20.17 26.14
CA ARG A 398 -8.42 19.55 26.50
C ARG A 398 -8.37 18.04 26.32
N LEU A 399 -8.91 17.31 27.29
CA LEU A 399 -9.04 15.85 27.24
C LEU A 399 -10.48 15.45 27.60
N PRO A 400 -11.44 15.63 26.67
CA PRO A 400 -12.87 15.55 26.99
C PRO A 400 -13.34 14.17 27.44
N VAL A 401 -12.59 13.12 27.15
CA VAL A 401 -12.89 11.76 27.65
C VAL A 401 -12.88 11.69 29.19
N LEU A 402 -12.13 12.58 29.84
CA LEU A 402 -12.05 12.68 31.30
C LEU A 402 -13.01 13.72 31.88
N GLU A 403 -13.74 14.48 31.04
CA GLU A 403 -14.73 15.43 31.51
C GLU A 403 -15.94 14.66 32.04
N THR A 404 -16.13 14.67 33.37
CA THR A 404 -17.31 14.08 34.01
C THR A 404 -18.56 14.74 33.44
N THR A 405 -19.43 13.96 32.80
CA THR A 405 -20.78 14.43 32.47
C THR A 405 -21.44 14.85 33.78
N ALA A 406 -21.62 16.15 34.01
CA ALA A 406 -22.45 16.62 35.10
C ALA A 406 -23.80 15.90 34.99
N PRO A 407 -24.32 15.28 36.07
CA PRO A 407 -25.64 14.70 36.01
C PRO A 407 -26.61 15.83 35.63
N SER A 408 -27.29 15.67 34.50
CA SER A 408 -28.41 16.51 34.11
C SER A 408 -29.33 16.61 35.33
N GLY A 409 -29.45 17.81 35.88
CA GLY A 409 -30.20 18.08 37.10
C GLY A 409 -31.70 17.95 36.87
N ASP A 410 -32.20 16.72 36.80
CA ASP A 410 -33.61 16.42 37.03
C ASP A 410 -33.76 15.89 38.46
N VAL A 411 -33.99 16.83 39.38
CA VAL A 411 -34.30 16.55 40.79
C VAL A 411 -35.78 16.23 40.91
N THR A 412 -36.21 15.09 40.38
CA THR A 412 -37.48 14.44 40.78
C THR A 412 -37.39 12.95 40.51
N HIS A 413 -37.11 12.15 41.55
CA HIS A 413 -37.67 10.81 41.85
C HIS A 413 -36.72 10.01 42.75
N PRO A 414 -37.14 9.58 43.96
CA PRO A 414 -36.32 8.74 44.83
C PRO A 414 -36.68 7.27 44.63
N HIS A 415 -35.83 6.46 43.99
CA HIS A 415 -35.86 5.01 44.21
C HIS A 415 -34.46 4.38 44.14
N HIS A 416 -34.09 3.75 45.25
CA HIS A 416 -32.97 2.83 45.41
C HIS A 416 -33.10 1.63 44.47
N LEU A 417 -32.17 1.48 43.53
CA LEU A 417 -31.74 0.19 43.00
C LEU A 417 -30.23 0.26 42.74
N VAL A 418 -29.50 -0.70 43.30
CA VAL A 418 -28.08 -0.95 43.02
C VAL A 418 -27.96 -1.27 41.53
N SER A 419 -27.66 -0.25 40.71
CA SER A 419 -27.39 -0.41 39.29
C SER A 419 -25.92 -0.78 39.15
N VAL A 420 -25.67 -2.00 38.70
CA VAL A 420 -24.38 -2.42 38.13
C VAL A 420 -24.20 -1.59 36.85
N VAL A 421 -23.62 -0.40 37.01
CA VAL A 421 -23.31 0.49 35.88
C VAL A 421 -22.18 -0.16 35.08
N PRO A 422 -22.39 -0.56 33.82
CA PRO A 422 -21.27 -0.96 32.97
C PRO A 422 -20.35 0.25 32.85
N SER A 423 -19.05 0.04 33.05
CA SER A 423 -17.98 1.02 33.00
C SER A 423 -18.23 2.09 31.92
N ARG A 424 -18.71 3.29 32.31
CA ARG A 424 -19.15 4.37 31.40
C ARG A 424 -18.01 5.09 30.67
N TYR A 425 -16.79 4.58 30.74
CA TYR A 425 -15.66 5.13 30.01
C TYR A 425 -15.39 4.27 28.79
N PRO A 426 -15.22 4.86 27.59
CA PRO A 426 -14.69 4.11 26.46
C PRO A 426 -13.35 3.47 26.89
N ARG A 427 -13.14 2.19 26.59
CA ARG A 427 -11.90 1.49 26.96
C ARG A 427 -10.75 1.99 26.11
N TRP A 428 -10.18 3.12 26.50
CA TRP A 428 -8.98 3.69 25.91
C TRP A 428 -7.78 3.07 26.60
N PHE A 429 -7.26 1.99 26.02
CA PHE A 429 -6.11 1.28 26.55
C PHE A 429 -4.82 2.12 26.50
N THR A 430 -4.78 3.12 25.62
CA THR A 430 -3.66 4.06 25.48
C THR A 430 -3.79 5.33 26.34
N LEU A 431 -4.76 5.39 27.26
CA LEU A 431 -5.02 6.59 28.06
C LEU A 431 -3.78 7.11 28.82
N GLY A 432 -3.01 6.21 29.46
CA GLY A 432 -1.79 6.62 30.17
C GLY A 432 -0.71 7.21 29.26
N HIS A 433 -0.61 6.75 28.00
CA HIS A 433 0.27 7.37 27.01
C HIS A 433 -0.24 8.77 26.63
N LEU A 434 -1.54 8.93 26.43
CA LEU A 434 -2.16 10.22 26.10
C LEU A 434 -1.97 11.26 27.21
N GLU A 435 -2.11 10.86 28.48
CA GLU A 435 -1.81 11.72 29.64
C GLU A 435 -0.33 12.15 29.66
N SER A 436 0.60 11.23 29.36
CA SER A 436 2.02 11.56 29.23
C SER A 436 2.26 12.61 28.13
N GLN A 437 1.62 12.45 26.97
CA GLN A 437 1.74 13.40 25.86
C GLN A 437 1.16 14.78 26.23
N GLN A 438 0.07 14.81 27.00
CA GLN A 438 -0.49 16.05 27.54
C GLN A 438 0.51 16.75 28.49
N CYS A 439 1.16 16.01 29.39
CA CYS A 439 2.20 16.54 30.27
C CYS A 439 3.41 17.06 29.50
N GLU A 440 3.85 16.35 28.46
CA GLU A 440 4.97 16.78 27.62
C GLU A 440 4.65 18.09 26.86
N LEU A 441 3.44 18.22 26.32
CA LEU A 441 2.98 19.46 25.68
C LEU A 441 3.02 20.62 26.69
N ALA A 442 2.45 20.44 27.88
CA ALA A 442 2.46 21.45 28.93
C ALA A 442 3.89 21.86 29.34
N SER A 443 4.77 20.87 29.53
CA SER A 443 6.19 21.10 29.86
C SER A 443 6.90 21.90 28.76
N THR A 444 6.62 21.59 27.49
CA THR A 444 7.17 22.30 26.33
C THR A 444 6.72 23.76 26.32
N MET A 445 5.43 24.02 26.54
CA MET A 445 4.87 25.37 26.62
C MET A 445 5.49 26.20 27.76
N LEU A 446 5.64 25.59 28.94
CA LEU A 446 6.22 26.23 30.13
C LEU A 446 7.71 26.51 29.96
N THR A 447 8.44 25.63 29.27
CA THR A 447 9.86 25.81 29.00
C THR A 447 10.06 26.97 28.03
N ALA A 448 9.30 27.01 26.94
CA ALA A 448 9.31 28.13 25.99
C ALA A 448 8.95 29.48 26.62
N ALA A 449 8.09 29.48 27.65
CA ALA A 449 7.68 30.72 28.32
C ALA A 449 8.78 31.33 29.20
N LYS A 450 9.83 30.56 29.53
CA LYS A 450 10.92 31.01 30.40
C LYS A 450 12.00 31.82 29.65
N GLY A 451 11.96 31.86 28.32
CA GLY A 451 12.99 32.46 27.47
C GLY A 451 14.00 31.41 27.05
#